data_AF-A0A953BZT8-F1
#
_entry.id   AF-A0A953BZT8-F1
#
_cell.length_a   1.000
_cell.length_b   1.000
_cell.length_c   1.000
_cell.angle_alpha   90.00
_cell.angle_beta   90.00
_cell.angle_gamma   90.00
#
_symmetry.space_group_name_H-M   'P 1'
#
loop_
_entity.id
_entity.type
_entity.pdbx_description
1 polymer ?
#
loop_
_entity_poly.entity_id
_entity_poly.type
_entity_poly.pdbx_seq_one_letter_code
_entity_poly.pdbx_strand_id
1 'polypeptide(L)'
;MRFPLIAAVLALALAGCGLGVSEHADDPNYKAGRSDGCWSATSRVPGDPTTITRNEEAYKTIEAYRAGWNAGYNACRIRDDSGGGMGMPDSSGRGTGVR
;
A
#
# COMPACT_ATOMS: atom_id res chain seq x y z
N MET A 1 -34.55 13.65 -23.80
CA MET A 1 -33.94 14.20 -22.56
C MET A 1 -33.32 13.07 -21.72
N ARG A 2 -32.21 12.45 -22.19
CA ARG A 2 -31.53 11.33 -21.49
C ARG A 2 -30.05 11.60 -21.19
N PHE A 3 -29.56 12.80 -21.54
CA PHE A 3 -28.19 13.23 -21.31
C PHE A 3 -27.79 13.54 -19.85
N PRO A 4 -28.68 13.91 -18.91
CA PRO A 4 -28.21 14.30 -17.57
C PRO A 4 -27.73 13.10 -16.74
N LEU A 5 -28.23 11.88 -17.03
CA LEU A 5 -27.83 10.65 -16.32
C LEU A 5 -26.39 10.24 -16.63
N ILE A 6 -25.96 10.39 -17.88
CA ILE A 6 -24.59 10.03 -18.29
C ILE A 6 -23.59 11.01 -17.69
N ALA A 7 -23.91 12.31 -17.67
CA ALA A 7 -23.07 13.33 -17.05
C ALA A 7 -22.95 13.14 -15.53
N ALA A 8 -24.03 12.73 -14.85
CA ALA A 8 -24.01 12.44 -13.42
C ALA A 8 -23.14 11.22 -13.07
N VAL A 9 -23.26 10.12 -13.82
CA VAL A 9 -22.43 8.92 -13.60
C VAL A 9 -20.95 9.21 -13.85
N LEU A 10 -20.64 10.03 -14.87
CA LEU A 10 -19.26 10.44 -15.14
C LEU A 10 -18.70 11.31 -14.00
N ALA A 11 -19.49 12.22 -13.44
CA ALA A 11 -19.06 13.06 -12.31
C ALA A 11 -18.79 12.23 -11.03
N LEU A 12 -19.59 11.19 -10.75
CA LEU A 12 -19.34 10.27 -9.63
C LEU A 12 -18.07 9.43 -9.83
N ALA A 13 -17.75 9.05 -11.07
CA ALA A 13 -16.53 8.29 -11.37
C ALA A 13 -15.25 9.11 -11.10
N LEU A 14 -15.27 10.44 -11.31
CA LEU A 14 -14.12 11.31 -11.02
C LEU A 14 -13.97 11.65 -9.53
N ALA A 15 -15.05 11.59 -8.74
CA ALA A 15 -14.99 11.86 -7.29
C ALA A 15 -14.21 10.78 -6.50
N GLY A 16 -13.96 9.61 -7.10
CA GLY A 16 -13.20 8.53 -6.47
C GLY A 16 -11.70 8.76 -6.33
N CYS A 17 -11.10 9.68 -7.11
CA CYS A 17 -9.64 9.87 -7.11
C CYS A 17 -9.10 10.70 -5.94
N GLY A 18 -9.96 11.36 -5.14
CA GLY A 18 -9.52 12.23 -4.02
C GLY A 18 -9.87 11.73 -2.62
N LEU A 19 -10.73 10.71 -2.50
CA LEU A 19 -11.37 10.30 -1.23
C LEU A 19 -10.47 9.51 -0.26
N GLY A 20 -9.15 9.53 -0.43
CA GLY A 20 -8.21 8.73 0.39
C GLY A 20 -6.97 9.47 0.88
N VAL A 21 -6.88 10.78 0.68
CA VAL A 21 -5.74 11.58 1.16
C VAL A 21 -5.99 11.94 2.62
N SER A 22 -5.09 11.50 3.51
CA SER A 22 -5.14 11.90 4.93
C SER A 22 -4.94 13.40 5.08
N GLU A 23 -5.58 14.02 6.08
CA GLU A 23 -5.32 15.43 6.44
C GLU A 23 -3.85 15.72 6.76
N HIS A 24 -3.09 14.70 7.19
CA HIS A 24 -1.67 14.82 7.48
C HIS A 24 -0.75 14.57 6.27
N ALA A 25 -1.26 14.48 5.04
CA ALA A 25 -0.47 14.02 3.90
C ALA A 25 0.81 14.86 3.63
N ASP A 26 0.76 16.14 3.98
CA ASP A 26 1.89 17.06 3.84
C ASP A 26 2.82 17.10 5.06
N ASP A 27 2.42 16.51 6.19
CA ASP A 27 3.21 16.47 7.42
C ASP A 27 4.46 15.57 7.24
N PRO A 28 5.66 16.03 7.62
CA PRO A 28 6.87 15.22 7.51
C PRO A 28 6.81 13.93 8.35
N ASN A 29 6.15 13.96 9.50
CA ASN A 29 5.97 12.77 10.34
C ASN A 29 5.05 11.75 9.66
N TYR A 30 4.03 12.20 8.94
CA TYR A 30 3.20 11.31 8.13
C TYR A 30 4.01 10.61 7.04
N LYS A 31 4.88 11.35 6.34
CA LYS A 31 5.75 10.80 5.29
C LYS A 31 6.75 9.79 5.85
N ALA A 32 7.34 10.09 7.02
CA ALA A 32 8.21 9.16 7.74
C ALA A 32 7.45 7.89 8.14
N GLY A 33 6.30 8.04 8.81
CA GLY A 33 5.45 6.92 9.19
C GLY A 33 5.06 6.07 7.99
N ARG A 34 4.64 6.69 6.88
CA ARG A 34 4.27 5.98 5.64
C ARG A 34 5.40 5.13 5.08
N SER A 35 6.63 5.61 5.12
CA SER A 35 7.79 4.87 4.66
C SER A 35 8.08 3.67 5.57
N ASP A 36 8.09 3.89 6.89
CA ASP A 36 8.31 2.84 7.89
C ASP A 36 7.21 1.76 7.88
N GLY A 37 5.97 2.18 7.66
CA GLY A 37 4.82 1.29 7.52
C GLY A 37 4.93 0.40 6.29
N CYS A 38 5.32 0.98 5.16
CA CYS A 38 5.55 0.22 3.93
C CYS A 38 6.68 -0.81 4.12
N TRP A 39 7.80 -0.40 4.72
CA TRP A 39 8.90 -1.31 5.05
C TRP A 39 8.43 -2.48 5.92
N SER A 40 7.74 -2.18 7.03
CA SER A 40 7.15 -3.20 7.92
C SER A 40 6.29 -4.21 7.18
N ALA A 41 5.46 -3.75 6.25
CA ALA A 41 4.56 -4.63 5.52
C ALA A 41 5.31 -5.61 4.60
N THR A 42 6.42 -5.14 4.01
CA THR A 42 7.26 -5.97 3.13
C THR A 42 8.24 -6.87 3.88
N SER A 43 8.64 -6.50 5.10
CA SER A 43 9.53 -7.30 5.96
C SER A 43 8.79 -8.29 6.86
N ARG A 44 7.46 -8.18 6.96
CA ARG A 44 6.64 -9.02 7.84
C ARG A 44 6.75 -10.50 7.47
N VAL A 45 7.03 -11.33 8.46
CA VAL A 45 6.86 -12.78 8.38
C VAL A 45 5.49 -13.17 8.97
N PRO A 46 4.63 -13.90 8.24
CA PRO A 46 3.36 -14.37 8.77
C PRO A 46 3.54 -15.18 10.07
N GLY A 47 2.82 -14.82 11.11
CA GLY A 47 2.88 -15.49 12.42
C GLY A 47 3.96 -14.95 13.37
N ASP A 48 4.88 -14.11 12.90
CA ASP A 48 5.92 -13.49 13.73
C ASP A 48 5.71 -11.96 13.87
N PRO A 49 5.15 -11.49 14.99
CA PRO A 49 4.91 -10.07 15.21
C PRO A 49 6.20 -9.27 15.41
N THR A 50 7.34 -9.91 15.70
CA THR A 50 8.62 -9.20 15.92
C THR A 50 9.18 -8.59 14.65
N THR A 51 8.70 -9.05 13.49
CA THR A 51 9.10 -8.54 12.16
C THR A 51 8.42 -7.22 11.79
N ILE A 52 7.45 -6.77 12.58
CA ILE A 52 6.79 -5.47 12.44
C ILE A 52 7.68 -4.39 13.06
N THR A 53 8.18 -3.46 12.26
CA THR A 53 9.18 -2.47 12.69
C THR A 53 8.68 -1.03 12.58
N ARG A 54 8.66 -0.30 13.69
CA ARG A 54 8.26 1.12 13.71
C ARG A 54 8.97 1.87 14.82
N ASN A 55 9.07 3.20 14.69
CA ASN A 55 9.37 4.05 15.82
C ASN A 55 8.21 4.00 16.84
N GLU A 56 8.41 3.27 17.94
CA GLU A 56 7.40 3.04 18.97
C GLU A 56 6.97 4.31 19.70
N GLU A 57 7.89 5.26 19.90
CA GLU A 57 7.57 6.54 20.55
C GLU A 57 6.68 7.37 19.64
N ALA A 58 7.12 7.61 18.40
CA ALA A 58 6.38 8.38 17.42
C ALA A 58 5.01 7.75 17.09
N TYR A 59 4.92 6.42 17.04
CA TYR A 59 3.65 5.72 16.83
C TYR A 59 2.64 5.99 17.95
N LYS A 60 3.11 6.14 19.19
CA LYS A 60 2.26 6.41 20.35
C LYS A 60 1.89 7.89 20.45
N THR A 61 2.85 8.78 20.25
CA THR A 61 2.72 10.20 20.60
C THR A 61 2.38 11.11 19.42
N ILE A 62 2.73 10.74 18.18
CA ILE A 62 2.56 11.57 16.99
C ILE A 62 1.47 10.97 16.10
N GLU A 63 0.31 11.63 16.06
CA GLU A 63 -0.84 11.17 15.27
C GLU A 63 -0.54 11.08 13.78
N ALA A 64 0.10 12.11 13.21
CA ALA A 64 0.50 12.12 11.80
C ALA A 64 1.38 10.91 11.44
N TYR A 65 2.37 10.59 12.28
CA TYR A 65 3.23 9.42 12.09
C TYR A 65 2.42 8.12 12.13
N ARG A 66 1.55 7.95 13.13
CA ARG A 66 0.70 6.75 13.26
C ARG A 66 -0.23 6.60 12.06
N ALA A 67 -0.86 7.67 11.60
CA ALA A 67 -1.71 7.68 10.42
C ALA A 67 -0.90 7.29 9.16
N GLY A 68 0.28 7.88 8.99
CA GLY A 68 1.22 7.55 7.92
C GLY A 68 1.60 6.08 7.93
N TRP A 69 2.02 5.55 9.08
CA TRP A 69 2.43 4.16 9.24
C TRP A 69 1.31 3.18 8.86
N ASN A 70 0.09 3.41 9.32
CA ASN A 70 -1.04 2.58 8.94
C ASN A 70 -1.35 2.66 7.43
N ALA A 71 -1.28 3.85 6.84
CA ALA A 71 -1.50 4.04 5.40
C ALA A 71 -0.42 3.30 4.58
N GLY A 72 0.85 3.46 4.92
CA GLY A 72 1.98 2.78 4.27
C GLY A 72 1.92 1.26 4.41
N TYR A 73 1.63 0.78 5.62
CA TYR A 73 1.51 -0.64 5.90
C TYR A 73 0.43 -1.30 5.05
N ASN A 74 -0.76 -0.70 4.97
CA ASN A 74 -1.84 -1.23 4.15
C ASN A 74 -1.58 -1.14 2.65
N ALA A 75 -0.85 -0.10 2.20
CA ALA A 75 -0.51 0.09 0.79
C ALA A 75 0.50 -0.96 0.29
N CYS A 76 1.48 -1.33 1.11
CA CYS A 76 2.56 -2.25 0.72
C CYS A 76 2.36 -3.69 1.22
N ARG A 77 1.29 -3.96 1.97
CA ARG A 77 0.96 -5.32 2.39
C ARG A 77 0.63 -6.17 1.18
N ILE A 78 1.51 -7.10 0.86
CA ILE A 78 1.23 -8.17 -0.10
C ILE A 78 0.06 -8.96 0.45
N ARG A 79 -1.08 -8.90 -0.24
CA ARG A 79 -2.21 -9.79 0.01
C ARG A 79 -1.99 -11.00 -0.87
N ASP A 80 -1.79 -12.16 -0.25
CA ASP A 80 -1.71 -13.45 -0.96
C ASP A 80 -3.00 -13.74 -1.78
N ASP A 81 -4.08 -12.99 -1.54
CA ASP A 81 -5.38 -13.10 -2.21
C ASP A 81 -5.44 -12.41 -3.60
N SER A 82 -4.40 -11.69 -4.01
CA SER A 82 -4.34 -11.11 -5.36
C SER A 82 -3.74 -12.14 -6.30
N GLY A 83 -4.61 -12.97 -6.89
CA GLY A 83 -4.35 -13.77 -8.09
C GLY A 83 -4.01 -12.94 -9.34
N GLY A 84 -3.22 -11.87 -9.19
CA GLY A 84 -2.51 -11.17 -10.24
C GLY A 84 -1.07 -11.61 -10.18
N GLY A 85 -0.81 -12.85 -10.58
CA GLY A 85 0.54 -13.31 -10.81
C GLY A 85 1.21 -12.37 -11.81
N MET A 86 2.21 -11.61 -11.35
CA MET A 86 3.36 -11.38 -12.21
C MET A 86 3.99 -12.76 -12.36
N GLY A 87 3.43 -13.56 -13.27
CA GLY A 87 3.85 -14.92 -13.51
C GLY A 87 5.35 -14.90 -13.69
N MET A 88 6.07 -15.51 -12.76
CA MET A 88 7.43 -15.91 -13.05
C MET A 88 7.33 -16.79 -14.30
N PRO A 89 7.90 -16.39 -15.45
CA PRO A 89 7.89 -17.26 -16.62
C PRO A 89 8.52 -18.58 -16.20
N ASP A 90 7.83 -19.67 -16.52
CA ASP A 90 8.23 -21.03 -16.19
C ASP A 90 9.70 -21.23 -16.56
N SER A 91 10.52 -21.53 -15.55
CA SER A 91 11.97 -21.74 -15.71
C SER A 91 12.29 -23.09 -16.39
N SER A 92 11.28 -23.85 -16.79
CA SER A 92 11.41 -25.13 -17.51
C SER A 92 12.12 -25.04 -18.87
N GLY A 93 12.39 -23.83 -19.37
CA GLY A 93 13.16 -23.59 -20.61
C GLY A 93 14.64 -23.25 -20.43
N ARG A 94 15.17 -23.15 -19.21
CA ARG A 94 16.58 -22.78 -18.98
C ARG A 94 17.46 -24.02 -19.17
N GLY A 95 17.69 -24.38 -20.43
CA GLY A 95 18.62 -25.44 -20.83
C GLY A 95 19.95 -25.29 -20.09
N THR A 96 20.43 -26.39 -19.53
CA THR A 96 21.75 -26.46 -18.91
C THR A 96 22.79 -26.25 -20.00
N GLY A 97 23.25 -25.00 -20.17
CA GLY A 97 24.40 -24.68 -20.99
C GLY A 97 25.65 -25.32 -20.39
N VAL A 98 25.88 -26.58 -20.72
CA VAL A 98 27.18 -27.25 -20.62
C VAL A 98 27.62 -27.60 -22.04
N ARG A 99 28.85 -27.20 -22.31
CA ARG A 99 29.53 -27.12 -23.60
C ARG A 99 29.72 -28.48 -24.26
#